data_AF-A0A6N9IY56-F1
#
_entry.id   AF-A0A6N9IY56-F1
#
_cell.length_a   1.000
_cell.length_b   1.000
_cell.length_c   1.000
_cell.angle_alpha   90.00
_cell.angle_beta   90.00
_cell.angle_gamma   90.00
#
_symmetry.space_group_name_H-M   'P 1'
#
loop_
_entity.id
_entity.type
_entity.pdbx_description
1 polymer ?
#
loop_
_entity_poly.entity_id
_entity_poly.type
_entity_poly.pdbx_seq_one_letter_code
_entity_poly.pdbx_strand_id
1 'polypeptide(L)'
;MKKFLFVAVMAFLIQNVAYAEDMGNSDKVEERKGQIIEHINKKRGLLNEFESCVKSAGSRADLKNCRKQYKEKMDSMRSERKARKGR
;
A
#
# COMPACT_ATOMS: atom_id res chain seq x y z
N MET A 1 -33.79 40.51 4.49
CA MET A 1 -32.49 40.33 3.78
C MET A 1 -31.53 39.40 4.51
N LYS A 2 -31.25 39.59 5.82
CA LYS A 2 -30.34 38.69 6.58
C LYS A 2 -30.75 37.21 6.58
N LYS A 3 -32.04 36.89 6.62
CA LYS A 3 -32.55 35.50 6.57
C LYS A 3 -32.27 34.84 5.22
N PHE A 4 -32.38 35.58 4.11
CA PHE A 4 -32.05 35.07 2.77
C PHE A 4 -30.55 34.85 2.57
N LEU A 5 -29.72 35.75 3.12
CA LEU A 5 -28.27 35.56 3.18
C LEU A 5 -27.89 34.29 3.96
N PHE A 6 -28.55 34.03 5.09
CA PHE A 6 -28.30 32.84 5.90
C PHE A 6 -28.66 31.56 5.15
N VAL A 7 -29.79 31.54 4.44
CA VAL A 7 -30.22 30.41 3.62
C VAL A 7 -29.27 30.17 2.46
N ALA A 8 -28.78 31.23 1.80
CA ALA A 8 -27.81 31.12 0.71
C ALA A 8 -26.45 30.57 1.18
N VAL A 9 -25.97 31.02 2.35
CA VAL A 9 -24.73 30.50 2.95
C VAL A 9 -24.89 29.02 3.33
N MET A 10 -26.01 28.65 3.94
CA MET A 10 -26.27 27.25 4.29
C MET A 10 -26.38 26.34 3.05
N ALA A 11 -27.04 26.81 1.99
CA ALA A 11 -27.11 26.07 0.72
C ALA A 11 -25.73 25.89 0.07
N PHE A 12 -24.88 26.91 0.12
CA PHE A 12 -23.51 26.86 -0.40
C PHE A 12 -22.62 25.88 0.40
N LEU A 13 -22.79 25.82 1.72
CA LEU A 13 -22.05 24.88 2.58
C LEU A 13 -22.46 23.43 2.29
N ILE A 14 -23.76 23.16 2.13
CA ILE A 14 -24.28 21.80 1.82
C ILE A 14 -23.73 21.28 0.48
N GLN A 15 -23.62 22.14 -0.53
CA GLN A 15 -23.03 21.78 -1.82
C GLN A 15 -21.54 21.41 -1.69
N ASN A 16 -20.76 22.16 -0.89
CA ASN A 16 -19.33 21.85 -0.72
C ASN A 16 -19.08 20.54 0.05
N VAL A 17 -19.94 20.16 1.00
CA VAL A 17 -19.82 18.87 1.72
C VAL A 17 -20.15 17.71 0.78
N ALA A 18 -21.19 17.82 -0.04
CA ALA A 18 -21.53 16.80 -1.03
C ALA A 18 -20.44 16.62 -2.11
N TYR A 19 -19.78 17.72 -2.54
CA TYR A 19 -18.66 17.66 -3.48
C TYR A 19 -17.35 17.11 -2.87
N ALA A 20 -17.22 17.08 -1.55
CA ALA A 20 -16.08 16.45 -0.87
C ALA A 20 -16.24 14.92 -0.76
N GLU A 21 -17.47 14.44 -0.67
CA GLU A 21 -17.79 13.00 -0.64
C GLU A 21 -17.68 12.34 -2.03
N ASP A 22 -17.77 13.14 -3.11
CA ASP A 22 -17.64 12.69 -4.49
C ASP A 22 -16.19 12.70 -5.03
N MET A 23 -15.19 12.84 -4.15
CA MET A 23 -13.78 12.72 -4.51
C MET A 23 -13.31 11.25 -4.57
N GLY A 24 -13.87 10.54 -5.55
CA GLY A 24 -13.24 9.38 -6.18
C GLY A 24 -13.58 8.02 -5.56
N ASN A 25 -14.63 7.37 -6.07
CA ASN A 25 -14.93 5.92 -5.93
C ASN A 25 -14.34 5.30 -4.64
N SER A 26 -15.03 5.45 -3.50
CA SER A 26 -14.67 4.85 -2.21
C SER A 26 -14.15 3.41 -2.33
N ASP A 27 -14.77 2.64 -3.22
CA ASP A 27 -14.46 1.24 -3.50
C ASP A 27 -13.04 1.06 -4.05
N LYS A 28 -12.59 1.96 -4.94
CA LYS A 28 -11.22 1.95 -5.49
C LYS A 28 -10.19 2.37 -4.44
N VAL A 29 -10.57 3.23 -3.50
CA VAL A 29 -9.69 3.64 -2.41
C VAL A 29 -9.48 2.48 -1.44
N GLU A 30 -10.56 1.78 -1.08
CA GLU A 30 -10.50 0.61 -0.20
C GLU A 30 -9.75 -0.55 -0.85
N GLU A 31 -10.00 -0.81 -2.14
CA GLU A 31 -9.25 -1.80 -2.92
C GLU A 31 -7.75 -1.49 -2.92
N ARG A 32 -7.35 -0.23 -3.17
CA ARG A 32 -5.94 0.17 -3.12
C ARG A 32 -5.34 0.01 -1.73
N LYS A 33 -6.09 0.31 -0.66
CA LYS A 33 -5.62 0.06 0.72
C LYS A 33 -5.35 -1.43 0.92
N GLY A 34 -6.25 -2.30 0.47
CA GLY A 34 -6.08 -3.75 0.50
C GLY A 34 -4.80 -4.20 -0.20
N GLN A 35 -4.58 -3.74 -1.44
CA GLN A 35 -3.39 -4.06 -2.23
C GLN A 35 -2.08 -3.57 -1.56
N ILE A 36 -2.11 -2.39 -0.93
CA ILE A 36 -0.94 -1.86 -0.19
C ILE A 36 -0.64 -2.74 1.03
N ILE A 37 -1.66 -3.10 1.81
CA ILE A 37 -1.51 -3.94 3.00
C ILE A 37 -1.00 -5.33 2.62
N GLU A 38 -1.54 -5.93 1.55
CA GLU A 38 -1.08 -7.21 1.00
C GLU A 38 0.42 -7.15 0.65
N HIS A 39 0.86 -6.09 -0.04
CA HIS A 39 2.26 -5.88 -0.37
C HIS A 39 3.16 -5.72 0.85
N ILE A 40 2.68 -5.01 1.88
CA ILE A 40 3.41 -4.86 3.15
C ILE A 40 3.56 -6.22 3.82
N ASN A 41 2.48 -7.01 3.90
CA ASN A 41 2.49 -8.33 4.51
C ASN A 41 3.43 -9.29 3.77
N LYS A 42 3.42 -9.29 2.43
CA LYS A 42 4.35 -10.09 1.62
C LYS A 42 5.80 -9.72 1.90
N LYS A 43 6.11 -8.42 1.97
CA LYS A 43 7.47 -7.94 2.30
C LYS A 43 7.88 -8.30 3.73
N ARG A 44 6.95 -8.22 4.69
CA ARG A 44 7.19 -8.62 6.09
C ARG A 44 7.51 -10.11 6.18
N GLY A 45 6.78 -10.96 5.46
CA GLY A 45 7.08 -12.40 5.38
C GLY A 45 8.51 -12.68 4.89
N LEU A 46 8.92 -12.05 3.78
CA LEU A 46 10.29 -12.18 3.27
C LEU A 46 11.36 -11.69 4.25
N LEU A 47 11.08 -10.62 5.00
CA LEU A 47 11.99 -10.10 6.02
C LEU A 47 12.11 -11.05 7.20
N ASN A 48 11.00 -11.63 7.67
CA ASN A 48 11.01 -12.61 8.75
C ASN A 48 11.81 -13.86 8.35
N GLU A 49 11.62 -14.37 7.13
CA GLU A 49 12.41 -15.49 6.60
C GLU A 49 13.90 -15.16 6.53
N PHE A 50 14.25 -13.95 6.09
CA PHE A 50 15.63 -13.50 6.06
C PHE A 50 16.23 -13.39 7.45
N GLU A 51 15.47 -12.83 8.41
CA GLU A 51 15.87 -12.75 9.81
C GLU A 51 16.13 -14.14 10.40
N SER A 52 15.22 -15.10 10.20
CA SER A 52 15.41 -16.49 10.62
C SER A 52 16.65 -17.12 9.99
N CYS A 53 16.87 -16.92 8.68
CA CYS A 53 18.07 -17.42 8.00
C CYS A 53 19.36 -16.86 8.61
N VAL A 54 19.39 -15.55 8.88
CA VAL A 54 20.55 -14.89 9.49
C VAL A 54 20.77 -15.37 10.93
N LYS A 55 19.70 -15.57 11.71
CA LYS A 55 19.78 -16.11 13.07
C LYS A 55 20.32 -17.55 13.11
N SER A 56 19.99 -18.35 12.09
CA SER A 56 20.47 -19.73 11.97
C SER A 56 21.82 -19.88 11.28
N ALA A 57 22.39 -18.81 10.71
CA ALA A 57 23.64 -18.86 9.97
C ALA A 57 24.83 -19.08 10.91
N GLY A 58 25.54 -20.20 10.75
CA GLY A 58 26.73 -20.53 11.53
C GLY A 58 28.04 -20.04 10.90
N SER A 59 28.01 -19.61 9.63
CA SER A 59 29.19 -19.24 8.88
C SER A 59 28.98 -18.06 7.94
N ARG A 60 30.09 -17.49 7.45
CA ARG A 60 30.09 -16.45 6.42
C ARG A 60 29.48 -16.94 5.09
N ALA A 61 29.63 -18.24 4.79
CA ALA A 61 29.02 -18.84 3.62
C ALA A 61 27.49 -18.87 3.74
N ASP A 62 26.97 -19.20 4.92
CA ASP A 62 25.53 -19.23 5.20
C ASP A 62 24.94 -17.82 5.09
N LEU A 63 25.61 -16.80 5.63
CA LEU A 63 25.18 -15.41 5.47
C LEU A 63 25.13 -14.96 4.01
N LYS A 64 26.07 -15.42 3.18
CA LYS A 64 26.08 -15.14 1.74
C LYS A 64 24.88 -15.82 1.05
N ASN A 65 24.56 -17.05 1.44
CA ASN A 65 23.39 -17.76 0.95
C ASN A 65 22.08 -17.09 1.37
N CYS A 66 21.93 -16.69 2.63
CA CYS A 66 20.77 -15.94 3.11
C CYS A 66 20.53 -14.67 2.30
N ARG A 67 21.59 -13.89 2.03
CA ARG A 67 21.50 -12.68 1.20
C ARG A 67 21.10 -12.98 -0.24
N LYS A 68 21.64 -14.05 -0.82
CA LYS A 68 21.31 -14.48 -2.19
C LYS A 68 19.84 -14.88 -2.30
N GLN A 69 19.37 -15.73 -1.40
CA GLN A 69 17.96 -16.17 -1.38
C GLN A 69 17.00 -15.00 -1.16
N TYR A 70 17.32 -14.09 -0.23
CA TYR A 70 16.50 -12.90 -0.02
C TYR A 70 16.45 -12.01 -1.27
N LYS A 71 17.59 -11.81 -1.94
CA LYS A 71 17.65 -11.03 -3.18
C LYS A 71 16.81 -11.66 -4.28
N GLU A 72 16.91 -12.97 -4.49
CA GLU A 72 16.11 -13.69 -5.51
C GLU A 72 14.60 -13.55 -5.26
N LYS A 73 14.16 -13.70 -4.00
CA LYS A 73 12.75 -13.50 -3.63
C LYS A 73 12.29 -12.06 -3.85
N MET A 74 13.13 -11.07 -3.54
CA MET A 74 12.84 -9.66 -3.78
C MET A 74 12.79 -9.30 -5.26
N ASP A 75 13.70 -9.86 -6.07
CA ASP A 75 13.72 -9.66 -7.52
C ASP A 75 12.50 -10.31 -8.19
N SER A 76 12.09 -11.49 -7.74
CA SER A 76 10.83 -12.12 -8.14
C SER A 76 9.63 -11.22 -7.86
N MET A 77 9.49 -10.72 -6.62
CA MET A 77 8.43 -9.75 -6.27
C MET A 77 8.46 -8.49 -7.13
N ARG A 78 9.65 -7.99 -7.48
CA ARG A 78 9.79 -6.81 -8.34
C ARG A 78 9.37 -7.10 -9.77
N SER A 79 9.68 -8.30 -10.27
CA SER A 79 9.29 -8.76 -11.60
C SER A 79 7.77 -8.94 -11.71
N GLU A 80 7.12 -9.54 -10.71
CA GLU A 80 5.66 -9.67 -10.61
C GLU A 80 4.97 -8.30 -10.65
N ARG A 81 5.50 -7.32 -9.92
CA ARG A 81 4.97 -5.93 -9.94
C ARG A 81 5.10 -5.28 -11.31
N LYS A 82 6.24 -5.48 -11.99
CA LYS A 82 6.44 -4.96 -13.36
C LYS A 82 5.46 -5.61 -14.33
N ALA A 83 5.24 -6.92 -14.23
CA ALA A 83 4.27 -7.65 -15.05
C ALA A 83 2.83 -7.16 -14.81
N ARG A 84 2.46 -6.87 -13.56
CA ARG A 84 1.15 -6.29 -13.22
C ARG A 84 0.97 -4.85 -13.70
N LYS A 85 2.03 -4.06 -13.85
CA LYS A 85 1.98 -2.66 -14.30
C LYS A 85 1.99 -2.51 -15.83
N GLY A 86 2.46 -3.53 -16.55
CA GLY A 86 2.54 -3.56 -18.01
C GLY A 86 1.37 -4.25 -18.73
N ARG A 87 0.36 -4.70 -17.97
CA ARG A 87 -0.93 -5.19 -18.45
C ARG A 87 -1.99 -4.13 -18.19
#